data_AF-A0A6P6UW59-F1
#
_entry.id   AF-A0A6P6UW59-F1
#
_cell.length_a   1.000
_cell.length_b   1.000
_cell.length_c   1.000
_cell.angle_alpha   90.00
_cell.angle_beta   90.00
_cell.angle_gamma   90.00
#
_symmetry.space_group_name_H-M   'P 1'
#
loop_
_entity.id
_entity.type
_entity.pdbx_description
1 polymer ?
#
loop_
_entity_poly.entity_id
_entity_poly.type
_entity_poly.pdbx_seq_one_letter_code
_entity_poly.pdbx_strand_id
1 'polypeptide(L)' 'MAISRINGVMAILLCGMILLSSNVEVKVVEACPQYCLDVEYMTCGNSETKLPPRCNCCLAPKGCTLHLADGTSQYCS' A
#
# COMPACT_ATOMS: atom_id res chain seq x y z
N MET A 1 11.29 15.81 53.30
CA MET A 1 12.01 15.29 52.12
C MET A 1 11.14 14.24 51.40
N ALA A 2 9.96 14.64 50.91
CA ALA A 2 8.98 13.73 50.27
C ALA A 2 8.38 14.34 49.00
N ILE A 3 8.28 15.67 48.94
CA ILE A 3 7.76 16.44 47.79
C ILE A 3 8.65 16.30 46.53
N SER A 4 9.98 16.23 46.69
CA SER A 4 10.90 16.10 45.55
C SER A 4 10.88 14.72 44.87
N ARG A 5 10.35 13.68 45.53
CA ARG A 5 10.26 12.32 44.96
C ARG A 5 9.01 12.13 44.09
N ILE A 6 7.94 12.88 44.36
CA ILE A 6 6.69 12.86 43.60
C ILE A 6 6.87 13.53 42.23
N ASN A 7 7.69 14.59 42.17
CA ASN A 7 7.95 15.34 40.94
C ASN A 7 8.67 14.50 39.87
N GLY A 8 9.57 13.60 40.30
CA GLY A 8 10.28 12.69 39.39
C GLY A 8 9.37 11.61 38.83
N VAL A 9 8.51 11.00 39.66
CA VAL A 9 7.56 9.96 39.22
C VAL A 9 6.50 10.53 38.28
N MET A 10 5.99 11.73 38.57
CA MET A 10 5.04 12.43 37.70
C MET A 10 5.66 12.76 36.34
N ALA A 11 6.92 13.22 36.31
CA ALA A 11 7.64 13.50 35.06
C ALA A 11 7.84 12.23 34.20
N ILE A 12 8.19 11.09 34.84
CA ILE A 12 8.34 9.81 34.15
C ILE A 12 6.99 9.33 33.57
N LEU A 13 5.89 9.47 34.33
CA LEU A 13 4.54 9.12 33.87
C LEU A 13 4.10 9.96 32.66
N LEU A 14 4.38 11.27 32.68
CA LEU A 14 4.07 12.17 31.57
C LEU A 14 4.89 11.82 30.32
N CYS A 15 6.19 11.53 30.46
CA CYS A 15 7.02 11.08 29.34
C CYS A 15 6.53 9.75 28.75
N GLY A 16 6.11 8.79 29.59
CA GLY A 16 5.60 7.50 29.13
C GLY A 16 4.32 7.63 28.28
N MET A 17 3.40 8.51 28.67
CA MET A 17 2.14 8.74 27.94
C MET A 17 2.35 9.37 26.55
N ILE A 18 3.34 10.26 26.42
CA ILE A 18 3.70 10.88 25.13
C ILE A 18 4.28 9.82 24.18
N LEU A 19 5.12 8.90 24.67
CA LEU A 19 5.74 7.86 23.84
C LEU A 19 4.75 6.79 23.39
N LEU A 20 3.79 6.42 24.24
CA LEU A 20 2.72 5.46 23.94
C LEU A 20 1.72 5.95 22.88
N SER A 21 1.70 7.25 22.60
CA SER A 21 0.82 7.84 21.57
C SER A 21 1.44 7.79 20.17
N SER A 22 2.56 7.09 19.98
CA SER A 22 3.15 6.85 18.67
C SER A 22 2.36 5.77 17.94
N ASN A 23 1.27 6.17 17.27
CA ASN A 23 0.59 5.33 16.30
C ASN A 23 1.53 5.04 15.13
N VAL A 24 2.27 3.94 15.20
CA VAL A 24 3.00 3.41 14.04
C VAL A 24 1.94 2.94 13.04
N GLU A 25 1.61 3.80 12.08
CA GLU A 25 0.87 3.41 10.90
C GLU A 25 1.76 2.43 10.11
N VAL A 26 1.55 1.13 10.36
CA VAL A 26 2.16 0.08 9.56
C VAL A 26 1.53 0.15 8.18
N LYS A 27 2.16 0.94 7.31
CA LYS A 27 1.77 1.02 5.90
C LYS A 27 2.10 -0.33 5.28
N VAL A 28 1.09 -1.20 5.19
CA VAL A 28 1.20 -2.48 4.50
C VAL A 28 1.54 -2.17 3.05
N VAL A 29 2.79 -2.44 2.68
CA VAL A 29 3.22 -2.37 1.28
C VAL A 29 2.82 -3.69 0.65
N GLU A 30 1.85 -3.67 -0.28
CA GLU A 30 1.57 -4.84 -1.10
C GLU A 30 2.83 -5.20 -1.90
N ALA A 31 3.40 -6.36 -1.60
CA ALA A 31 4.51 -6.90 -2.37
C ALA A 31 3.96 -7.51 -3.66
N CYS A 32 4.26 -6.90 -4.80
CA CYS A 32 3.85 -7.45 -6.08
C CYS A 32 4.81 -8.52 -6.58
N PRO A 33 4.28 -9.65 -7.09
CA PRO A 33 5.11 -10.65 -7.75
C PRO A 33 5.73 -10.06 -9.03
N GLN A 34 6.98 -10.44 -9.31
CA GLN A 34 7.75 -9.89 -10.43
C GLN A 34 7.68 -10.74 -11.71
N TYR A 35 6.65 -11.56 -11.87
CA TYR A 35 6.40 -12.22 -13.15
C TYR A 35 5.62 -11.29 -14.09
N CYS A 36 5.83 -11.46 -15.39
CA CYS A 36 5.09 -10.74 -16.42
C CYS A 36 4.24 -11.73 -17.20
N LEU A 37 2.96 -11.42 -17.32
CA LEU A 37 2.07 -12.01 -18.31
C LEU A 37 2.45 -11.46 -19.69
N ASP A 38 2.11 -12.20 -20.73
CA ASP A 38 2.33 -11.77 -22.11
C ASP A 38 1.24 -10.78 -22.53
N VAL A 39 1.31 -9.57 -21.99
CA VAL A 39 0.30 -8.52 -22.18
C VAL A 39 0.64 -7.67 -23.40
N GLU A 40 -0.28 -7.60 -24.34
CA GLU A 40 -0.13 -6.83 -25.57
C GLU A 40 -0.49 -5.35 -25.36
N TYR A 41 -1.60 -5.09 -24.66
CA TYR A 41 -2.02 -3.74 -24.25
C TYR A 41 -2.96 -3.79 -23.05
N MET A 42 -3.25 -2.63 -22.46
CA MET A 42 -4.29 -2.52 -21.43
C MET A 42 -5.31 -1.44 -21.76
N THR A 43 -6.51 -1.56 -21.19
CA THR A 43 -7.54 -0.51 -21.20
C THR A 43 -7.95 -0.23 -19.76
N CYS A 44 -8.39 0.98 -19.42
CA CYS A 44 -8.73 1.34 -18.04
C CYS A 44 -10.08 2.05 -17.97
N GLY A 45 -10.88 1.69 -16.96
CA GLY A 45 -12.25 2.17 -16.81
C GLY A 45 -13.09 1.85 -18.04
N ASN A 46 -13.89 2.81 -18.49
CA ASN A 46 -14.76 2.69 -19.66
C ASN A 46 -14.10 3.20 -20.96
N SER A 47 -12.80 3.49 -20.94
CA SER A 47 -12.08 3.96 -22.14
C SER A 47 -11.60 2.77 -22.98
N GLU A 48 -11.79 2.87 -24.29
CA GLU A 48 -11.24 1.91 -25.27
C GLU A 48 -9.81 2.28 -25.71
N THR A 49 -9.20 3.30 -25.09
CA THR A 49 -7.84 3.71 -25.40
C THR A 49 -6.85 2.62 -25.00
N LYS A 50 -6.11 2.11 -25.99
CA LYS A 50 -5.01 1.16 -25.76
C LYS A 50 -3.85 1.88 -25.09
N LEU A 51 -3.53 1.48 -23.87
CA LEU A 51 -2.42 1.97 -23.08
C LEU A 51 -1.26 0.97 -23.09
N PRO A 52 -0.03 1.42 -22.81
CA PRO A 52 1.11 0.54 -22.68
C PRO A 52 0.84 -0.60 -21.69
N PRO A 53 1.26 -1.83 -22.00
CA PRO A 53 1.00 -2.98 -21.14
C PRO A 53 1.71 -2.85 -19.79
N ARG A 54 1.12 -3.49 -18.77
CA ARG A 54 1.74 -3.71 -17.46
C ARG A 54 1.94 -5.20 -17.26
N CYS A 55 3.00 -5.58 -16.55
CA CYS A 55 3.39 -6.99 -16.41
C CYS A 55 2.29 -7.88 -15.81
N ASN A 56 1.57 -7.42 -14.79
CA ASN A 56 0.50 -8.18 -14.17
C ASN A 56 -0.47 -7.23 -13.43
N CYS A 57 -1.60 -7.75 -12.95
CA CYS A 57 -2.61 -6.93 -12.28
C CYS A 57 -2.15 -6.29 -10.96
N CYS A 58 -1.14 -6.82 -10.28
CA CYS A 58 -0.61 -6.17 -9.08
C CYS A 58 0.13 -4.88 -9.43
N LEU A 59 0.83 -4.87 -10.58
CA LEU A 59 1.56 -3.72 -11.09
C LEU A 59 0.70 -2.78 -11.95
N ALA A 60 -0.51 -3.21 -12.30
CA ALA A 60 -1.47 -2.42 -13.06
C ALA A 60 -2.32 -1.54 -12.13
N PRO A 61 -2.78 -0.36 -12.60
CA PRO A 61 -3.77 0.40 -11.86
C PRO A 61 -5.06 -0.39 -11.68
N LYS A 62 -5.71 -0.21 -10.54
CA LYS A 62 -7.02 -0.78 -10.23
C LYS A 62 -8.06 -0.25 -11.24
N GLY A 63 -8.97 -1.11 -11.67
CA GLY A 63 -9.98 -0.79 -12.68
C GLY A 63 -9.50 -0.86 -14.13
N CYS A 64 -8.34 -1.47 -14.37
CA CYS A 64 -7.82 -1.74 -15.71
C CYS A 64 -8.04 -3.20 -16.14
N THR A 65 -8.07 -3.43 -17.45
CA THR A 65 -8.10 -4.74 -18.08
C THR A 65 -6.82 -4.93 -18.89
N LEU A 66 -6.08 -6.00 -18.61
CA LEU A 66 -4.94 -6.45 -19.41
C LEU A 66 -5.46 -7.31 -20.55
N HIS A 67 -5.01 -7.06 -21.78
CA HIS A 67 -5.31 -7.88 -22.96
C HIS A 67 -4.04 -8.62 -23.36
N LEU A 68 -4.07 -9.95 -23.28
CA LEU A 68 -2.92 -10.82 -23.46
C LEU A 68 -2.77 -11.23 -24.93
N ALA A 69 -1.55 -11.59 -25.33
CA ALA A 69 -1.22 -12.02 -26.67
C ALA A 69 -1.92 -13.34 -27.09
N ASP A 70 -2.38 -14.13 -26.12
CA ASP A 70 -3.19 -15.34 -26.36
C ASP A 70 -4.67 -15.04 -26.67
N GLY A 71 -5.05 -13.76 -26.68
CA GLY A 71 -6.40 -13.28 -26.92
C GLY A 71 -7.31 -13.27 -25.69
N THR A 72 -6.80 -13.67 -24.51
CA THR A 72 -7.54 -13.57 -23.25
C THR A 72 -7.41 -12.19 -22.62
N SER A 73 -8.30 -11.87 -21.70
CA SER A 73 -8.27 -10.60 -20.95
C SER A 73 -8.43 -10.84 -19.45
N GLN A 74 -7.73 -10.04 -18.65
CA GLN A 74 -7.79 -10.09 -17.19
C GLN A 74 -8.13 -8.71 -16.61
N TYR A 75 -9.23 -8.63 -15.85
CA TYR A 75 -9.59 -7.41 -15.11
C TYR A 75 -8.85 -7.32 -13.78
N CYS A 76 -8.28 -6.17 -13.49
CA CYS A 76 -7.50 -5.88 -12.30
C CYS A 76 -8.35 -5.08 -11.30
N SER A 77 -8.83 -5.75 -10.25
CA SER A 77 -9.66 -5.17 -9.18
C SER A 77 -8.85 -4.50 -8.10
#